data_AF-A0A661ZG03-F1
#
_entry.id   AF-A0A661ZG03-F1
#
_cell.length_a   1.000
_cell.length_b   1.000
_cell.length_c   1.000
_cell.angle_alpha   90.00
_cell.angle_beta   90.00
_cell.angle_gamma   90.00
#
_symmetry.space_group_name_H-M   'P 1'
#
loop_
_entity.id
_entity.type
_entity.pdbx_description
1 polymer ?
#
loop_
_entity_poly.entity_id
_entity_poly.type
_entity_poly.pdbx_seq_one_letter_code
_entity_poly.pdbx_strand_id
1 'polypeptide(L)'
;MDKLRKELTRILESDPKWDGKVNVLQVTDSTEKTMEIRALMSAADSPSAWDLRVNVREKLIDFLQKNYPESLPRSRLVFSKSQEAIDEV
;
A
#
# COMPACT_ATOMS: atom_id res chain seq x y z
N MET A 1 3.47 5.18 11.41
CA MET A 1 3.71 6.07 10.25
C MET A 1 5.18 6.37 9.99
N ASP A 2 5.98 6.75 10.98
CA ASP A 2 7.39 7.15 10.73
C ASP A 2 8.24 6.06 10.10
N LYS A 3 7.96 4.79 10.39
CA LYS A 3 8.61 3.65 9.73
C LYS A 3 8.33 3.62 8.22
N LEU A 4 7.10 3.88 7.81
CA LEU A 4 6.72 3.94 6.39
C LEU A 4 7.33 5.16 5.69
N ARG A 5 7.44 6.31 6.38
CA ARG A 5 8.12 7.51 5.85
C ARG A 5 9.63 7.26 5.64
N LYS A 6 10.26 6.62 6.62
CA LYS A 6 11.67 6.20 6.53
C LYS A 6 11.88 5.21 5.38
N GLU A 7 10.96 4.27 5.22
CA GLU A 7 11.03 3.30 4.12
C GLU A 7 10.86 3.97 2.76
N LEU A 8 9.90 4.90 2.59
CA LEU A 8 9.79 5.69 1.36
C LEU A 8 11.11 6.40 1.04
N THR A 9 11.70 7.05 2.05
CA THR A 9 12.98 7.75 1.90
C THR A 9 14.09 6.80 1.44
N ARG A 10 14.22 5.64 2.11
CA ARG A 10 15.20 4.61 1.75
C ARG A 10 15.04 4.11 0.32
N ILE A 11 13.80 3.90 -0.13
CA ILE A 11 13.52 3.46 -1.50
C ILE A 11 13.94 4.54 -2.49
N LEU A 12 13.55 5.79 -2.25
CA LEU A 12 13.86 6.92 -3.13
C LEU A 12 15.36 7.17 -3.23
N GLU A 13 16.10 7.15 -2.12
CA GLU A 13 17.57 7.30 -2.10
C GLU A 13 18.30 6.19 -2.86
N SER A 14 17.65 5.03 -3.06
CA SER A 14 18.23 3.88 -3.78
C SER A 14 17.85 3.81 -5.26
N ASP A 15 16.89 4.61 -5.74
CA ASP A 15 16.41 4.56 -7.12
C ASP A 15 16.99 5.73 -7.94
N PRO A 16 17.77 5.46 -9.01
CA PRO A 16 18.37 6.51 -9.83
C PRO A 16 17.35 7.38 -10.58
N LYS A 17 16.07 6.99 -10.64
CA LYS A 17 15.01 7.81 -11.26
C LYS A 17 14.55 8.97 -10.39
N TRP A 18 14.86 8.96 -9.10
CA TRP A 18 14.48 10.04 -8.19
C TRP A 18 15.39 11.25 -8.36
N ASP A 19 14.80 12.44 -8.52
CA ASP A 19 15.55 13.68 -8.72
C ASP A 19 15.85 14.45 -7.42
N GLY A 20 15.52 13.86 -6.26
CA GLY A 20 15.86 14.40 -4.95
C GLY A 20 14.96 15.52 -4.43
N LYS A 21 13.96 15.99 -5.20
CA LYS A 21 13.23 17.23 -4.85
C LYS A 21 12.02 17.00 -3.94
N VAL A 22 11.22 15.97 -4.20
CA VAL A 22 9.99 15.68 -3.46
C VAL A 22 10.07 14.29 -2.84
N ASN A 23 9.85 14.25 -1.53
CA ASN A 23 9.67 13.04 -0.74
C ASN A 23 8.65 13.35 0.37
N VAL A 24 7.38 13.03 0.10
CA VAL A 24 6.29 13.34 1.02
C VAL A 24 5.39 12.11 1.14
N LEU A 25 5.04 11.75 2.38
CA LEU A 25 4.05 10.72 2.67
C LEU A 25 3.03 11.25 3.66
N GLN A 26 1.77 11.27 3.22
CA GLN A 26 0.63 11.83 3.92
C GLN A 26 -0.49 10.79 4.02
N VAL A 27 -1.25 10.87 5.11
CA VAL A 27 -2.56 10.23 5.19
C VAL A 27 -3.56 11.19 4.58
N THR A 28 -4.31 10.74 3.58
CA THR A 28 -5.27 11.60 2.87
C THR A 28 -6.71 11.33 3.26
N ASP A 29 -7.01 10.13 3.73
CA ASP A 29 -8.33 9.75 4.22
C ASP A 29 -8.21 8.61 5.24
N SER A 30 -9.24 8.44 6.06
CA SER A 30 -9.37 7.33 6.99
C SER A 30 -10.85 6.94 7.12
N THR A 31 -11.15 5.72 6.71
CA THR A 31 -12.48 5.11 6.84
C THR A 31 -12.51 4.17 8.05
N GLU A 32 -13.64 3.52 8.27
CA GLU A 32 -13.80 2.51 9.31
C GLU A 32 -13.01 1.22 9.05
N LYS A 33 -12.58 0.99 7.81
CA LYS A 33 -11.86 -0.23 7.39
C LYS A 33 -10.42 0.01 6.96
N THR A 34 -10.12 1.18 6.42
CA THR A 34 -8.85 1.45 5.74
C THR A 34 -8.37 2.87 5.98
N MET A 35 -7.06 3.07 5.87
CA MET A 35 -6.42 4.38 5.84
C MET A 35 -5.80 4.59 4.46
N GLU A 36 -6.11 5.72 3.83
CA GLU A 36 -5.54 6.08 2.54
C GLU A 36 -4.23 6.84 2.72
N ILE A 37 -3.18 6.35 2.06
CA ILE A 37 -1.84 6.92 2.14
C ILE A 37 -1.42 7.39 0.76
N ARG A 38 -1.01 8.65 0.67
CA ARG A 38 -0.43 9.25 -0.53
C ARG A 38 1.08 9.43 -0.36
N ALA A 39 1.84 8.77 -1.22
CA ALA A 39 3.26 9.02 -1.42
C ALA A 39 3.45 9.94 -2.65
N LEU A 40 4.14 11.06 -2.47
CA LEU A 40 4.49 12.00 -3.53
C LEU A 40 6.02 11.99 -3.69
N MET A 41 6.44 11.92 -4.94
CA MET A 41 7.84 11.93 -5.35
C MET A 41 7.96 12.61 -6.71
N SER A 42 9.13 13.20 -6.97
CA SER A 42 9.47 13.85 -8.23
C SER A 42 10.50 13.02 -9.00
N ALA A 43 10.58 13.26 -10.31
CA ALA A 43 11.55 12.66 -11.20
C ALA A 43 11.87 13.65 -12.33
N ALA A 44 12.91 13.37 -13.10
CA ALA A 44 13.36 14.23 -14.20
C ALA A 44 12.33 14.41 -15.33
N ASP A 45 11.52 13.39 -15.58
CA ASP A 45 10.52 13.38 -16.65
C ASP A 45 9.31 12.47 -16.30
N SER A 46 8.25 12.56 -17.11
CA SER A 46 7.00 11.83 -16.89
C SER A 46 7.15 10.30 -16.95
N PRO A 47 7.90 9.71 -17.92
CA PRO A 47 8.17 8.28 -17.92
C PRO A 47 8.89 7.79 -16.66
N SER A 48 9.98 8.47 -16.26
CA SER A 48 10.73 8.14 -15.05
C SER A 48 9.87 8.26 -13.79
N ALA A 49 9.00 9.28 -13.74
CA ALA A 49 8.07 9.47 -12.63
C ALA A 49 7.05 8.32 -12.54
N TRP A 50 6.57 7.79 -13.67
CA TRP A 50 5.67 6.65 -13.67
C TRP A 50 6.36 5.41 -13.12
N ASP A 51 7.53 5.07 -13.65
CA ASP A 51 8.30 3.90 -13.23
C ASP A 51 8.70 3.96 -11.76
N LEU A 52 9.13 5.14 -11.29
CA LEU A 52 9.47 5.36 -9.89
C LEU A 52 8.26 5.11 -8.97
N ARG A 53 7.08 5.62 -9.34
CA ARG A 53 5.85 5.41 -8.54
C ARG A 53 5.44 3.94 -8.49
N VAL A 54 5.61 3.20 -9.58
CA VAL A 54 5.33 1.76 -9.61
C VAL A 54 6.28 1.03 -8.65
N ASN A 55 7.59 1.26 -8.80
CA ASN A 55 8.61 0.64 -7.95
C ASN A 55 8.41 0.97 -6.46
N VAL A 56 8.14 2.23 -6.13
CA VAL A 56 7.85 2.67 -4.76
C VAL A 56 6.62 1.96 -4.20
N ARG A 57 5.53 1.85 -4.97
CA ARG A 57 4.30 1.18 -4.51
C ARG A 57 4.56 -0.28 -4.16
N GLU A 58 5.22 -1.01 -5.07
CA GLU A 58 5.52 -2.43 -4.87
C GLU A 58 6.40 -2.64 -3.63
N LYS A 59 7.46 -1.84 -3.47
CA LYS A 59 8.37 -1.95 -2.33
C LYS A 59 7.72 -1.55 -1.00
N LEU A 60 6.86 -0.53 -0.98
CA LEU A 60 6.12 -0.16 0.24
C LEU A 60 5.12 -1.26 0.65
N ILE A 61 4.44 -1.89 -0.31
CA ILE A 61 3.54 -3.01 -0.02
C ILE A 61 4.34 -4.20 0.51
N ASP A 62 5.46 -4.55 -0.13
CA ASP A 62 6.35 -5.63 0.32
C ASP A 62 6.89 -5.37 1.75
N PHE A 63 7.28 -4.13 2.04
CA PHE A 63 7.70 -3.72 3.38
C PHE A 63 6.60 -3.90 4.42
N LEU A 64 5.36 -3.50 4.11
CA LEU A 64 4.22 -3.69 5.01
C LEU A 64 3.90 -5.17 5.20
N GLN A 65 3.87 -5.97 4.13
CA GLN A 65 3.61 -7.41 4.22
C GLN A 65 4.64 -8.13 5.10
N LYS A 66 5.92 -7.78 4.99
CA LYS A 66 7.01 -8.45 5.74
C LYS A 66 7.11 -8.01 7.19
N ASN A 67 6.89 -6.73 7.48
CA ASN A 67 7.19 -6.17 8.80
C ASN A 67 5.94 -5.86 9.63
N TYR A 68 4.80 -5.62 8.98
CA TYR A 68 3.55 -5.19 9.60
C TYR A 68 2.31 -5.83 8.94
N PRO A 69 2.26 -7.18 8.81
CA PRO A 69 1.17 -7.86 8.11
C PRO A 69 -0.22 -7.56 8.72
N GLU A 70 -0.27 -7.16 9.99
CA GLU A 70 -1.48 -6.72 10.67
C GLU A 70 -2.00 -5.34 10.32
N SER A 71 -1.20 -4.51 9.66
CA SER A 71 -1.62 -3.19 9.21
C SER A 71 -2.40 -3.23 7.89
N LEU A 72 -2.46 -4.38 7.21
CA LEU A 72 -3.22 -4.53 5.96
C LEU A 72 -4.70 -4.78 6.26
N PRO A 73 -5.62 -4.26 5.42
CA PRO A 73 -7.06 -4.47 5.62
C PRO A 73 -7.43 -5.95 5.68
N ARG A 74 -8.24 -6.33 6.66
CA ARG A 74 -8.74 -7.70 6.82
C ARG A 74 -10.26 -7.70 6.90
N SER A 75 -10.88 -8.68 6.24
CA SER A 75 -12.31 -8.94 6.34
C SER A 75 -12.54 -10.17 7.20
N ARG A 76 -13.51 -10.09 8.11
CA ARG A 76 -14.01 -11.26 8.85
C ARG A 76 -15.11 -11.91 8.02
N LEU A 77 -14.93 -13.19 7.66
CA LEU A 77 -15.96 -13.99 6.99
C LEU A 77 -16.74 -14.79 8.04
N VAL A 78 -18.06 -14.78 7.93
CA VAL A 78 -18.97 -15.65 8.70
C VAL A 78 -19.64 -16.56 7.70
N PHE A 79 -19.42 -17.88 7.83
CA PHE A 79 -20.07 -18.88 6.98
C PHE A 79 -21.33 -19.38 7.67
N SER A 80 -22.49 -19.16 7.07
CA SER A 80 -23.75 -19.82 7.46
C SER A 80 -23.91 -21.11 6.66
N LYS A 81 -24.30 -22.22 7.32
CA LYS A 81 -24.65 -23.45 6.60
C LYS A 81 -25.92 -23.21 5.78
N SER A 82 -25.87 -23.51 4.48
CA SER A 82 -27.06 -23.60 3.63
C SER A 82 -27.82 -24.88 3.98
N GLN A 83 -29.14 -24.80 4.15
CA GLN A 83 -30.00 -25.95 4.37
C GLN A 83 -30.14 -26.73 3.05
N GLU A 84 -29.68 -27.98 3.00
CA GLU A 84 -30.05 -28.92 1.94
C GLU A 84 -31.54 -29.23 2.10
N ALA A 85 -32.33 -28.85 1.08
CA ALA A 85 -33.72 -29.27 0.97
C ALA A 85 -33.72 -30.75 0.57
N ILE A 86 -34.10 -31.60 1.51
CA ILE A 86 -34.40 -33.01 1.26
C ILE A 86 -35.90 -33.05 0.93
N ASP A 87 -36.24 -32.91 -0.36
CA ASP A 87 -37.59 -33.19 -0.85
C ASP A 87 -37.71 -34.70 -1.13
N GLU A 88 -38.09 -35.48 -0.11
CA GLU A 88 -38.66 -36.82 -0.29
C GLU A 88 -39.73 -37.08 0.78
N VAL A 89 -41.02 -36.99 0.41
CA VAL A 89 -42.08 -37.99 0.68
C VAL A 89 -43.13 -37.89 -0.42
#